data_AF-A0A7Y2EF81-F1
#
_entry.id   AF-A0A7Y2EF81-F1
#
_cell.length_a   1.000
_cell.length_b   1.000
_cell.length_c   1.000
_cell.angle_alpha   90.00
_cell.angle_beta   90.00
_cell.angle_gamma   90.00
#
_symmetry.space_group_name_H-M   'P 1'
#
loop_
_entity.id
_entity.type
_entity.pdbx_description
1 polymer ?
#
loop_
_entity_poly.entity_id
_entity_poly.type
_entity_poly.pdbx_seq_one_letter_code
_entity_poly.pdbx_strand_id
1 'polypeptide(L)'
;MSFEPGLIHAPLTPFDTDGRIDFDTYARTIAFHIANGADALALPMHAGEAVSLPDVQKRELIAFAVKQAGATPVIAHASDSGTSIAADLARAAEQAGAAAIVTTTPYYWTPPASMLVEHFAQVANATSLPFYVHNAPEDMA
;
A
#
# COMPACT_ATOMS: atom_id res chain seq x y z
N MET A 1 -7.65 -18.59 5.40
CA MET A 1 -8.68 -17.80 6.12
C MET A 1 -8.84 -16.50 5.36
N SER A 2 -10.06 -16.02 5.16
CA SER A 2 -10.26 -14.70 4.55
C SER A 2 -9.81 -13.62 5.55
N PHE A 3 -9.02 -12.66 5.07
CA PHE A 3 -8.72 -11.44 5.81
C PHE A 3 -9.88 -10.47 5.51
N GLU A 4 -10.66 -10.13 6.53
CA GLU A 4 -11.86 -9.31 6.42
C GLU A 4 -11.82 -8.23 7.51
N PRO A 5 -10.97 -7.20 7.35
CA PRO A 5 -10.89 -6.11 8.31
C PRO A 5 -12.19 -5.29 8.29
N GLY A 6 -12.52 -4.67 9.43
CA GLY A 6 -13.64 -3.73 9.54
C GLY A 6 -13.29 -2.36 8.95
N LEU A 7 -13.16 -1.35 9.81
CA LEU A 7 -12.81 0.00 9.41
C LEU A 7 -11.31 0.13 9.11
N ILE A 8 -10.98 0.38 7.85
CA ILE A 8 -9.61 0.57 7.39
C ILE A 8 -9.30 2.06 7.33
N HIS A 9 -8.28 2.51 8.06
CA HIS A 9 -7.78 3.88 7.95
C HIS A 9 -6.59 3.96 6.97
N ALA A 10 -6.45 5.08 6.26
CA ALA A 10 -5.34 5.33 5.34
C ALA A 10 -4.49 6.52 5.82
N PRO A 11 -3.44 6.29 6.62
CA PRO A 11 -2.60 7.36 7.14
C PRO A 11 -1.90 8.17 6.04
N LEU A 12 -1.87 9.50 6.20
CA LEU A 12 -1.06 10.37 5.35
C LEU A 12 0.43 10.22 5.69
N THR A 13 1.29 10.34 4.68
CA THR A 13 2.75 10.31 4.83
C THR A 13 3.26 11.72 5.12
N PRO A 14 3.75 12.04 6.33
CA PRO A 14 4.31 13.35 6.63
C PRO A 14 5.73 13.47 6.06
N PHE A 15 6.08 14.68 5.65
CA PHE A 15 7.41 15.02 5.15
C PHE A 15 8.02 16.17 5.96
N ASP A 16 9.34 16.18 6.09
CA ASP A 16 10.10 17.29 6.67
C ASP A 16 10.27 18.45 5.66
N THR A 17 10.95 19.52 6.10
CA THR A 17 11.19 20.71 5.25
C THR A 17 12.09 20.44 4.04
N ASP A 18 12.83 19.33 4.04
CA ASP A 18 13.69 18.91 2.95
C ASP A 18 12.99 17.90 2.02
N GLY A 19 11.72 17.58 2.27
CA GLY A 19 10.94 16.61 1.51
C GLY A 19 11.28 15.15 1.80
N ARG A 20 11.95 14.86 2.92
CA ARG A 20 12.17 13.47 3.38
C ARG A 20 11.01 13.03 4.25
N ILE A 21 10.73 11.74 4.28
CA ILE A 21 9.69 11.17 5.14
C ILE A 21 10.04 11.46 6.62
N ASP A 22 9.12 12.10 7.33
CA ASP A 22 9.22 12.32 8.78
C ASP A 22 8.67 11.10 9.53
N PHE A 23 9.54 10.11 9.75
CA PHE A 23 9.18 8.87 10.43
C PHE A 23 8.69 9.06 11.87
N ASP A 24 9.21 10.06 12.59
CA ASP A 24 8.79 10.34 13.96
C ASP A 24 7.34 10.85 13.99
N THR A 25 6.99 11.75 13.07
CA THR A 25 5.60 12.18 12.89
C THR A 25 4.73 11.04 12.38
N TYR A 26 5.23 10.22 11.46
CA TYR A 26 4.45 9.10 10.93
C TYR A 26 4.10 8.06 11.99
N ALA A 27 5.03 7.77 12.93
CA ALA A 27 4.74 6.89 14.06
C ALA A 27 3.60 7.41 14.94
N ARG A 28 3.55 8.73 15.18
CA ARG A 28 2.44 9.36 15.91
C ARG A 28 1.13 9.30 15.13
N THR A 29 1.18 9.48 13.81
CA THR A 29 0.00 9.35 12.93
C THR A 29 -0.55 7.91 12.95
N ILE A 30 0.31 6.90 12.85
CA ILE A 30 -0.07 5.49 12.95
C ILE A 30 -0.74 5.21 14.31
N ALA A 31 -0.09 5.62 15.41
CA ALA A 31 -0.63 5.44 16.75
C ALA A 31 -1.98 6.14 16.92
N PHE A 32 -2.16 7.33 16.34
CA PHE A 32 -3.42 8.05 16.34
C PHE A 32 -4.53 7.25 15.63
N HIS A 33 -4.30 6.73 14.43
CA HIS A 33 -5.32 5.95 13.72
C HIS A 33 -5.71 4.69 14.48
N ILE A 34 -4.74 3.98 15.06
CA ILE A 34 -4.99 2.77 15.88
C ILE A 34 -5.81 3.12 17.12
N ALA A 35 -5.43 4.18 17.85
CA ALA A 35 -6.15 4.63 19.04
C ALA A 35 -7.59 5.09 18.75
N ASN A 36 -7.89 5.46 17.50
CA ASN A 36 -9.20 5.94 17.05
C ASN A 36 -9.98 4.87 16.24
N GLY A 37 -9.70 3.58 16.48
CA GLY A 37 -10.55 2.50 16.00
C GLY A 37 -10.25 1.99 14.60
N ALA A 38 -9.01 2.16 14.10
CA ALA A 38 -8.58 1.45 12.90
C ALA A 38 -8.49 -0.06 13.16
N ASP A 39 -9.32 -0.86 12.49
CA ASP A 39 -9.20 -2.32 12.49
C ASP A 39 -8.00 -2.78 11.64
N ALA A 40 -7.64 -1.99 10.63
CA ALA A 40 -6.43 -2.15 9.83
C ALA A 40 -5.97 -0.81 9.26
N LEU A 41 -4.73 -0.75 8.79
CA LEU A 41 -4.17 0.40 8.10
C LEU A 41 -3.87 0.04 6.64
N ALA A 42 -4.26 0.89 5.69
CA ALA A 42 -3.85 0.77 4.28
C ALA A 42 -2.84 1.86 3.93
N LEU A 43 -1.63 1.49 3.49
CA LEU A 43 -0.54 2.45 3.25
C LEU A 43 0.58 1.91 2.34
N PRO A 44 1.38 2.83 1.74
CA PRO A 44 0.98 4.19 1.44
C PRO A 44 -0.08 4.17 0.33
N MET A 45 -1.27 4.72 0.58
CA MET A 45 -2.29 4.87 -0.48
C MET A 45 -1.99 6.11 -1.34
N HIS A 46 -2.76 6.35 -2.41
CA HIS A 46 -2.62 7.55 -3.24
C HIS A 46 -2.67 8.85 -2.41
N ALA A 47 -3.63 8.95 -1.48
CA ALA A 47 -3.71 10.07 -0.53
C ALA A 47 -2.48 10.17 0.40
N GLY A 48 -1.82 9.04 0.69
CA GLY A 48 -0.56 8.97 1.41
C GLY A 48 0.68 9.18 0.52
N GLU A 49 0.52 9.79 -0.66
CA GLU A 49 1.59 10.17 -1.58
C GLU A 49 2.36 9.00 -2.21
N ALA A 50 1.74 7.82 -2.31
CA ALA A 50 2.42 6.64 -2.86
C ALA A 50 3.02 6.86 -4.24
N VAL A 51 2.37 7.64 -5.11
CA VAL A 51 2.87 7.92 -6.46
C VAL A 51 4.05 8.90 -6.49
N SER A 52 4.24 9.67 -5.42
CA SER A 52 5.33 10.65 -5.26
C SER A 52 6.60 10.01 -4.69
N LEU A 53 6.51 8.81 -4.11
CA LEU A 53 7.61 8.12 -3.45
C LEU A 53 8.42 7.23 -4.41
N PRO A 54 9.76 7.32 -4.40
CA PRO A 54 10.62 6.31 -5.01
C PRO A 54 10.35 4.91 -4.41
N ASP A 55 10.57 3.86 -5.20
CA ASP A 55 10.36 2.47 -4.77
C ASP A 55 11.08 2.12 -3.44
N VAL A 56 12.32 2.58 -3.28
CA VAL A 56 13.09 2.38 -2.04
C VAL A 56 12.37 2.98 -0.84
N GLN A 57 11.84 4.21 -0.97
CA GLN A 57 11.10 4.87 0.11
C GLN A 57 9.75 4.19 0.39
N LYS A 58 9.06 3.68 -0.65
CA LYS A 58 7.83 2.88 -0.45
C LYS A 58 8.12 1.65 0.41
N ARG A 59 9.19 0.91 0.11
CA ARG A 59 9.59 -0.29 0.86
C ARG A 59 9.96 0.05 2.30
N GLU A 60 10.75 1.10 2.51
CA GLU A 60 11.11 1.58 3.85
C GLU A 60 9.88 1.99 4.66
N LEU A 61 8.95 2.71 4.04
CA LEU A 61 7.72 3.18 4.68
C LEU A 61 6.81 2.01 5.07
N ILE A 62 6.65 1.01 4.20
CA ILE A 62 5.87 -0.20 4.49
C ILE A 62 6.50 -0.96 5.66
N ALA A 63 7.81 -1.22 5.62
CA ALA A 63 8.51 -1.94 6.67
C ALA A 63 8.44 -1.20 8.02
N PHE A 64 8.61 0.12 8.00
CA PHE A 64 8.44 0.96 9.18
C PHE A 64 7.03 0.89 9.75
N ALA A 65 6.01 1.01 8.89
CA ALA A 65 4.63 1.03 9.31
C ALA A 65 4.17 -0.32 9.88
N VAL A 66 4.55 -1.44 9.25
CA VAL A 66 4.27 -2.79 9.78
C VAL A 66 4.86 -2.93 11.19
N LYS A 67 6.13 -2.53 11.36
CA LYS A 67 6.78 -2.55 12.68
C LYS A 67 6.04 -1.68 13.70
N GLN A 68 5.63 -0.48 13.30
CA GLN A 68 5.01 0.49 14.20
C GLN A 68 3.54 0.15 14.54
N ALA A 69 2.82 -0.50 13.64
CA ALA A 69 1.44 -0.92 13.84
C ALA A 69 1.31 -2.11 14.82
N GLY A 70 2.40 -2.87 15.03
CA GLY A 70 2.43 -3.98 15.97
C GLY A 70 1.42 -5.07 15.59
N ALA A 71 0.37 -5.23 16.40
CA ALA A 71 -0.67 -6.23 16.15
C ALA A 71 -1.75 -5.76 15.15
N THR A 72 -1.83 -4.46 14.86
CA THR A 72 -2.80 -3.95 13.88
C THR A 72 -2.36 -4.33 12.46
N PRO A 73 -3.21 -5.04 11.69
CA PRO A 73 -2.89 -5.44 10.32
C PRO A 73 -2.58 -4.24 9.40
N VAL A 74 -1.54 -4.38 8.59
CA VAL A 74 -1.20 -3.42 7.53
C VAL A 74 -1.49 -4.04 6.17
N ILE A 75 -2.28 -3.33 5.36
CA ILE A 75 -2.55 -3.61 3.96
C ILE A 75 -1.60 -2.73 3.15
N ALA A 76 -0.60 -3.35 2.52
CA ALA A 76 0.40 -2.62 1.77
C ALA A 76 -0.11 -2.30 0.36
N HIS A 77 -0.03 -1.04 -0.04
CA HIS A 77 -0.34 -0.65 -1.41
C HIS A 77 0.83 -1.00 -2.33
N ALA A 78 0.61 -1.96 -3.23
CA ALA A 78 1.59 -2.46 -4.17
C ALA A 78 1.11 -2.20 -5.61
N SER A 79 1.26 -0.96 -6.07
CA SER A 79 0.80 -0.52 -7.39
C SER A 79 1.89 0.19 -8.16
N ASP A 80 2.00 -0.13 -9.44
CA ASP A 80 2.82 0.56 -10.41
C ASP A 80 2.23 0.46 -11.83
N SER A 81 2.63 1.38 -12.70
CA SER A 81 2.40 1.27 -14.14
C SER A 81 3.01 0.01 -14.77
N GLY A 82 4.10 -0.52 -14.18
CA GLY A 82 4.75 -1.76 -14.56
C GLY A 82 4.38 -2.95 -13.67
N THR A 83 3.86 -4.03 -14.27
CA THR A 83 3.44 -5.25 -13.56
C THR A 83 4.56 -5.89 -12.73
N SER A 84 5.77 -5.99 -13.27
CA SER A 84 6.91 -6.56 -12.54
C SER A 84 7.31 -5.71 -11.33
N ILE A 85 7.24 -4.38 -11.46
CA ILE A 85 7.55 -3.43 -10.39
C ILE A 85 6.53 -3.57 -9.25
N ALA A 86 5.23 -3.61 -9.59
CA ALA A 86 4.16 -3.83 -8.62
C ALA A 86 4.31 -5.20 -7.92
N ALA A 87 4.65 -6.25 -8.65
CA ALA A 87 4.89 -7.59 -8.08
C ALA A 87 6.11 -7.62 -7.15
N ASP A 88 7.18 -6.90 -7.46
CA ASP A 88 8.37 -6.81 -6.59
C ASP A 88 8.10 -6.02 -5.31
N LEU A 89 7.26 -4.98 -5.39
CA LEU A 89 6.80 -4.24 -4.22
C LEU A 89 5.88 -5.12 -3.34
N ALA A 90 5.02 -5.93 -3.96
CA ALA A 90 4.18 -6.89 -3.24
C ALA A 90 5.03 -7.91 -2.46
N ARG A 91 6.07 -8.48 -3.07
CA ARG A 91 7.02 -9.38 -2.39
C ARG A 91 7.72 -8.70 -1.21
N ALA A 92 8.13 -7.45 -1.38
CA ALA A 92 8.75 -6.69 -0.31
C ALA A 92 7.78 -6.42 0.85
N ALA A 93 6.51 -6.16 0.54
CA ALA A 93 5.47 -6.01 1.56
C ALA A 93 5.23 -7.30 2.35
N GLU A 94 5.18 -8.46 1.68
CA GLU A 94 5.09 -9.76 2.36
C GLU A 94 6.30 -10.02 3.25
N GLN A 95 7.52 -9.77 2.76
CA GLN A 95 8.74 -9.88 3.54
C GLN A 95 8.76 -8.96 4.76
N ALA A 96 8.17 -7.76 4.63
CA ALA A 96 8.03 -6.81 5.72
C ALA A 96 6.97 -7.22 6.77
N GLY A 97 6.11 -8.19 6.46
CA GLY A 97 5.05 -8.68 7.34
C GLY A 97 3.69 -8.02 7.14
N ALA A 98 3.42 -7.46 5.95
CA ALA A 98 2.08 -6.97 5.62
C ALA A 98 1.05 -8.11 5.71
N ALA A 99 -0.16 -7.78 6.16
CA ALA A 99 -1.25 -8.74 6.32
C ALA A 99 -2.03 -8.99 5.03
N ALA A 100 -1.99 -8.03 4.10
CA ALA A 100 -2.58 -8.09 2.77
C ALA A 100 -1.88 -7.09 1.86
N ILE A 101 -2.14 -7.20 0.56
CA ILE A 101 -1.75 -6.21 -0.44
C ILE A 101 -2.96 -5.65 -1.16
N VAL A 102 -2.86 -4.40 -1.60
CA VAL A 102 -3.86 -3.74 -2.44
C VAL A 102 -3.20 -3.13 -3.66
N THR A 103 -3.79 -3.35 -4.83
CA THR A 103 -3.27 -2.88 -6.11
C THR A 103 -4.35 -2.17 -6.90
N THR A 104 -4.01 -1.00 -7.44
CA THR A 104 -4.85 -0.24 -8.38
C THR A 104 -4.52 -0.62 -9.82
N THR A 105 -5.35 -0.17 -10.77
CA THR A 105 -5.03 -0.30 -12.20
C THR A 105 -3.72 0.43 -12.55
N PRO A 106 -2.94 -0.07 -13.52
CA PRO A 106 -1.76 0.64 -14.02
C PRO A 106 -2.10 2.07 -14.43
N TYR A 107 -1.36 3.04 -13.90
CA TYR A 107 -1.54 4.47 -14.19
C TYR A 107 -0.65 4.91 -15.38
N TYR A 108 -0.96 6.05 -15.99
CA TYR A 108 -0.40 6.62 -17.24
C TYR A 108 -0.91 6.08 -18.57
N TRP A 109 -1.57 4.92 -18.59
CA TRP A 109 -2.10 4.34 -19.82
C TRP A 109 -3.37 3.53 -19.53
N THR A 110 -4.13 3.22 -20.57
CA THR A 110 -5.42 2.53 -20.46
C THR A 110 -5.36 1.15 -21.12
N PRO A 111 -4.84 0.12 -20.42
CA PRO A 111 -4.83 -1.25 -20.94
C PRO A 111 -6.23 -1.78 -21.21
N PRO A 112 -6.42 -2.67 -22.20
CA PRO A 112 -7.66 -3.43 -22.36
C PRO A 112 -7.89 -4.34 -21.15
N ALA A 113 -9.15 -4.72 -20.91
CA ALA A 113 -9.55 -5.50 -19.74
C ALA A 113 -8.79 -6.82 -19.57
N SER A 114 -8.43 -7.50 -20.67
CA SER A 114 -7.62 -8.72 -20.62
C SER A 114 -6.24 -8.51 -20.00
N MET A 115 -5.60 -7.36 -20.29
CA MET A 115 -4.31 -6.99 -19.71
C MET A 115 -4.43 -6.58 -18.25
N LEU A 116 -5.54 -5.95 -17.85
CA LEU A 116 -5.81 -5.65 -16.44
C LEU A 116 -5.93 -6.94 -15.60
N VAL A 117 -6.67 -7.93 -16.11
CA VAL A 117 -6.79 -9.24 -15.46
C VAL A 117 -5.42 -9.89 -15.30
N GLU A 118 -4.60 -9.88 -16.35
CA GLU A 118 -3.25 -10.43 -16.29
C GLU A 118 -2.35 -9.68 -15.30
N HIS A 119 -2.39 -8.34 -15.30
CA HIS A 119 -1.67 -7.50 -14.35
C HIS A 119 -2.00 -7.88 -12.90
N PHE A 120 -3.29 -7.88 -12.55
CA PHE A 120 -3.72 -8.22 -11.19
C PHE A 120 -3.36 -9.67 -10.82
N ALA A 121 -3.53 -10.62 -11.74
CA ALA A 121 -3.17 -12.01 -11.49
C ALA A 121 -1.66 -12.18 -11.23
N GLN A 122 -0.80 -11.50 -11.98
CA GLN A 122 0.66 -11.57 -11.77
C GLN A 122 1.08 -10.93 -10.44
N VAL A 123 0.48 -9.80 -10.07
CA VAL A 123 0.77 -9.16 -8.77
C VAL A 123 0.26 -10.00 -7.60
N ALA A 124 -0.97 -10.52 -7.69
CA ALA A 124 -1.54 -11.39 -6.67
C ALA A 124 -0.69 -12.66 -6.46
N ASN A 125 -0.26 -13.31 -7.54
CA ASN A 125 0.56 -14.52 -7.51
C ASN A 125 2.02 -14.26 -7.06
N ALA A 126 2.42 -13.00 -6.86
CA ALA A 126 3.76 -12.68 -6.38
C ALA A 126 3.95 -12.98 -4.89
N THR A 127 2.86 -13.13 -4.13
CA THR A 127 2.85 -13.36 -2.68
C THR A 127 1.83 -14.44 -2.30
N SER A 128 1.87 -14.88 -1.05
CA SER A 128 0.82 -15.72 -0.46
C SER A 128 -0.27 -14.91 0.28
N LEU A 129 -0.17 -13.58 0.26
CA LEU A 129 -1.04 -12.67 0.99
C LEU A 129 -2.44 -12.54 0.33
N PRO A 130 -3.48 -12.25 1.12
CA PRO A 130 -4.74 -11.74 0.61
C PRO A 130 -4.52 -10.51 -0.29
N PHE A 131 -5.26 -10.46 -1.40
CA PHE A 131 -5.12 -9.45 -2.44
C PHE A 131 -6.42 -8.69 -2.65
N TYR A 132 -6.33 -7.36 -2.65
CA TYR A 132 -7.44 -6.46 -2.97
C TYR A 132 -7.17 -5.69 -4.25
N VAL A 133 -8.22 -5.51 -5.06
CA VAL A 133 -8.20 -4.55 -6.17
C VAL A 133 -8.79 -3.23 -5.67
N HIS A 134 -8.03 -2.15 -5.82
CA HIS A 134 -8.53 -0.79 -5.63
C HIS A 134 -9.02 -0.24 -6.97
N ASN A 135 -10.30 0.10 -7.07
CA ASN A 135 -10.89 0.67 -8.27
C ASN A 135 -11.38 2.10 -7.99
N ALA A 136 -10.64 3.08 -8.49
CA ALA A 136 -10.93 4.51 -8.35
C ALA A 136 -10.86 5.19 -9.73
N PRO A 137 -11.93 5.10 -10.55
CA PRO A 137 -11.91 5.58 -11.93
C PRO A 137 -11.77 7.10 -12.06
N GLU A 138 -12.11 7.87 -11.03
CA GLU A 138 -11.97 9.33 -11.00
C GLU A 138 -10.51 9.79 -10.87
N ASP A 139 -9.66 8.98 -10.22
CA ASP A 139 -8.23 9.30 -10.00
C ASP A 139 -7.35 9.06 -11.25
N MET A 140 -7.95 8.55 -12.32
CA MET A 140 -7.30 8.15 -13.57
C MET A 140 -7.74 9.01 -14.78
N ALA A 141 -8.46 10.11 -14.54
CA ALA A 141 -9.00 11.02 -15.56
C ALA A 141 -8.06 12.19 -15.89
#